data_AF-A0A963EAD0-F1
#
_entry.id   AF-A0A963EAD0-F1
#
_cell.length_a   1.000
_cell.length_b   1.000
_cell.length_c   1.000
_cell.angle_alpha   90.00
_cell.angle_beta   90.00
_cell.angle_gamma   90.00
#
_symmetry.space_group_name_H-M   'P 1'
#
loop_
_entity.id
_entity.type
_entity.pdbx_description
1 polymer ?
#
loop_
_entity_poly.entity_id
_entity_poly.type
_entity_poly.pdbx_seq_one_letter_code
_entity_poly.pdbx_strand_id
1 'polypeptide(L)' 'MSDWIAGVDEAGRGPLAGPVIAAAVILDPTKPIEGVRDSKKLSAKKRDL' A
#
# COMPACT_ATOMS: atom_id res chain seq x y z
N MET A 1 -23.20 11.58 6.80
CA MET A 1 -22.73 10.23 6.44
C MET A 1 -21.22 10.30 6.42
N SER A 2 -20.53 9.49 7.21
CA SER A 2 -19.07 9.41 7.11
C SER A 2 -18.77 8.46 5.97
N ASP A 3 -18.47 9.01 4.80
CA ASP A 3 -18.11 8.21 3.64
C ASP A 3 -16.72 7.63 3.87
N TRP A 4 -16.63 6.30 3.93
CA TRP A 4 -15.37 5.60 4.07
C TRP A 4 -14.67 5.57 2.70
N ILE A 5 -13.44 6.06 2.64
CA ILE A 5 -12.62 6.05 1.42
C ILE A 5 -11.55 4.96 1.56
N ALA A 6 -11.60 3.97 0.66
CA ALA A 6 -10.60 2.92 0.56
C ALA A 6 -9.69 3.17 -0.66
N GLY A 7 -8.37 3.11 -0.46
CA GLY A 7 -7.39 2.98 -1.54
C GLY A 7 -7.10 1.50 -1.79
N VAL A 8 -6.93 1.12 -3.06
CA VAL A 8 -6.65 -0.26 -3.47
C VAL A 8 -5.41 -0.31 -4.36
N ASP A 9 -4.61 -1.37 -4.23
CA ASP A 9 -3.45 -1.61 -5.11
C ASP A 9 -3.10 -3.11 -5.18
N GLU A 10 -2.30 -3.47 -6.17
CA GLU A 10 -1.90 -4.85 -6.47
C GLU A 10 -0.40 -4.96 -6.80
N ALA A 11 0.20 -6.09 -6.45
CA ALA A 11 1.58 -6.42 -6.76
C ALA A 11 1.68 -7.82 -7.37
N GLY A 12 2.59 -7.98 -8.34
CA GLY A 12 2.86 -9.29 -8.95
C GLY A 12 2.04 -9.63 -10.21
N ARG A 13 1.44 -8.65 -10.89
CA ARG A 13 0.66 -8.89 -12.13
C ARG A 13 1.50 -9.31 -13.35
N GLY A 14 2.78 -8.92 -13.41
CA GLY A 14 3.67 -9.11 -14.57
C GLY A 14 4.60 -10.33 -14.60
N PRO A 15 5.04 -10.93 -13.48
CA PRO A 15 5.92 -12.10 -13.48
C PRO A 15 5.29 -13.35 -14.12
N LEU A 16 6.14 -14.26 -14.63
CA LEU A 16 5.73 -15.56 -15.19
C LEU A 16 5.28 -16.57 -14.12
N ALA A 17 5.73 -16.39 -12.88
CA ALA A 17 5.43 -17.26 -11.76
C ALA A 17 5.41 -16.45 -10.45
N GLY A 18 4.66 -16.95 -9.47
CA GLY A 18 4.38 -16.27 -8.20
C GLY A 18 2.96 -15.71 -8.13
N PRO A 19 2.44 -15.46 -6.92
CA PRO A 19 1.08 -14.98 -6.74
C PRO A 19 0.95 -13.49 -7.11
N VAL A 20 -0.26 -13.11 -7.53
CA VAL A 20 -0.72 -11.71 -7.50
C VAL A 20 -1.32 -11.46 -6.12
N ILE A 21 -0.91 -10.38 -5.46
CA ILE A 21 -1.45 -9.97 -4.16
C ILE A 21 -2.11 -8.60 -4.33
N ALA A 22 -3.32 -8.45 -3.80
CA ALA A 22 -4.03 -7.17 -3.76
C ALA A 22 -4.33 -6.77 -2.31
N ALA A 23 -4.38 -5.48 -2.03
CA ALA A 23 -4.69 -4.93 -0.72
C ALA A 23 -5.63 -3.72 -0.83
N ALA A 24 -6.44 -3.52 0.21
CA ALA A 24 -7.30 -2.36 0.38
C ALA A 24 -7.02 -1.72 1.74
N VAL A 25 -6.88 -0.40 1.79
CA VAL A 25 -6.56 0.35 3.01
C VAL A 25 -7.50 1.53 3.13
N ILE A 26 -8.09 1.68 4.32
CA ILE A 26 -8.81 2.90 4.72
C ILE A 26 -7.91 3.63 5.72
N LEU A 27 -7.56 4.88 5.41
CA LEU A 27 -6.73 5.72 6.27
C LEU A 27 -7.59 6.69 7.06
N ASP A 28 -7.21 6.93 8.31
CA ASP A 28 -7.76 8.02 9.12
C ASP A 28 -7.18 9.36 8.60
N PRO A 29 -8.01 10.26 8.04
CA PRO A 29 -7.53 11.52 7.48
C PRO A 29 -6.91 12.45 8.54
N THR A 30 -7.21 12.22 9.82
CA THR A 30 -6.66 13.01 10.93
C THR A 30 -5.28 12.49 11.40
N LYS A 31 -4.86 11.32 10.91
CA LYS A 31 -3.60 10.66 11.28
C LYS A 31 -2.79 10.28 10.03
N PRO A 32 -2.21 11.26 9.33
CA PRO A 32 -1.39 10.98 8.16
C PRO A 32 -0.15 10.16 8.56
N ILE A 33 0.18 9.16 7.73
CA ILE A 33 1.38 8.33 7.90
C ILE A 33 2.54 8.98 7.14
N GLU A 34 3.59 9.35 7.86
CA GLU A 34 4.80 9.93 7.26
C GLU A 34 5.48 8.93 6.31
N GLY A 35 5.95 9.40 5.15
CA GLY A 35 6.69 8.56 4.19
C GLY A 35 5.84 7.60 3.35
N VAL A 36 4.51 7.54 3.54
CA VAL A 36 3.62 6.60 2.81
C VAL A 36 3.73 6.70 1.28
N ARG A 37 4.08 7.88 0.75
CA ARG A 37 4.20 8.16 -0.69
C ARG A 37 5.58 7.91 -1.30
N ASP A 38 6.65 7.78 -0.50
CA ASP A 38 8.03 7.66 -1.01
C ASP A 38 8.58 6.22 -0.88
N SER A 39 7.66 5.25 -0.76
CA SER A 39 7.96 3.83 -0.57
C SER A 39 8.73 3.17 -1.72
N LYS A 40 8.79 3.84 -2.89
CA LYS A 40 9.57 3.40 -4.05
C LYS A 40 11.08 3.60 -3.89
N LYS A 41 11.53 4.43 -2.93
CA LYS A 41 12.96 4.60 -2.58
C LYS A 41 13.38 3.77 -1.36
N LEU A 42 12.45 3.12 -0.68
CA LEU A 42 12.74 2.29 0.48
C LEU A 42 13.23 0.92 0.02
N SER A 43 14.33 0.44 0.61
CA SER A 43 14.76 -0.95 0.44
C SER A 43 13.70 -1.88 1.00
N ALA A 44 13.63 -3.13 0.51
CA ALA A 44 12.69 -4.13 1.04
C ALA A 44 12.76 -4.24 2.58
N LYS A 45 13.97 -4.16 3.12
CA LYS A 45 14.26 -4.19 4.57
C LYS A 45 13.64 -3.03 5.38
N LYS A 46 13.31 -1.90 4.75
CA LYS A 46 12.63 -0.74 5.38
C LYS A 46 11.11 -0.78 5.21
N ARG A 47 10.58 -1.70 4.39
CA ARG A 47 9.12 -1.82 4.14
C ARG A 47 8.43 -2.74 5.15
N ASP A 48 9.19 -3.65 5.77
CA ASP A 48 8.69 -4.67 6.72
C ASP A 48 8.98 -4.34 8.20
N LEU A 49 9.52 -3.15 8.51
CA LEU A 49 9.72 -2.63 9.87
C LEU A 49 8.57 -1.71 10.26
#